data_AF-A0A496SF00-F1
#
_entry.id   AF-A0A496SF00-F1
#
_cell.length_a   1.000
_cell.length_b   1.000
_cell.length_c   1.000
_cell.angle_alpha   90.00
_cell.angle_beta   90.00
_cell.angle_gamma   90.00
#
_symmetry.space_group_name_H-M   'P 1'
#
loop_
_entity.id
_entity.type
_entity.pdbx_description
1 polymer ?
#
loop_
_entity_poly.entity_id
_entity_poly.type
_entity_poly.pdbx_seq_one_letter_code
_entity_poly.pdbx_strand_id
1 'polypeptide(L)'
;MVQRVSGMRGVEALKDDARDLPWKILGDIAAYPSSEVEGKDAVFLLARKGKEKLLVVRSRSEGTLASFQGETLRQKDGFLKLCPLSHANAVALRKALPELGPKLVGLRTSVGLGDRLGLATPGHIRAVRGTGVFPVLAQQSVREMSRTGRTPEQVLDDATWGALQEGWTEGFGADADHLKTLKDIDSCVRAGFVMYTLDPSEYVDDSAGSCDVGTLVTKYEALPWDRLESRPEDMRRMYCGRSFQAGPFVWVLSEETFLRAAVKYGRAIAHTVEMYRHLSDKVEEYELEISVDETSSPTTPEEHIFVASELTRLEVRWTSLAPRFVGEFQKGVDYIGDLDEFREQFRRHMAVARKFGPYKLSIHSGSDKFSIYPVAAEESEGLVHLKTAGTSYLEALRAVFELSPELFRDIVALALEHYPQDRANYHVTADPSRVPDPKTASYEALKGLLDDFHGRQILHVTYGSVLERFGERLKEVLEDGEEVYYGMLEAHLGRHIIPFSAEGGGA
;
A
#
# COMPACT_ATOMS: atom_id res chain seq x y z
N MET A 1 -27.13 -5.39 46.69
CA MET A 1 -27.17 -6.76 47.24
C MET A 1 -25.79 -7.35 47.00
N VAL A 2 -25.06 -7.59 48.09
CA VAL A 2 -23.70 -8.12 48.10
C VAL A 2 -23.76 -9.62 47.79
N GLN A 3 -23.00 -10.10 46.81
CA GLN A 3 -22.52 -11.48 46.84
C GLN A 3 -21.07 -11.54 46.38
N ARG A 4 -20.21 -11.81 47.37
CA ARG A 4 -18.85 -12.31 47.23
C ARG A 4 -18.94 -13.73 46.68
N VAL A 5 -18.07 -14.07 45.73
CA VAL A 5 -17.52 -15.42 45.63
C VAL A 5 -16.01 -15.28 45.71
N SER A 6 -15.46 -15.86 46.77
CA SER A 6 -14.04 -15.96 47.06
C SER A 6 -13.46 -17.24 46.47
N GLY A 7 -12.30 -17.12 45.83
CA GLY A 7 -11.21 -18.07 45.99
C GLY A 7 -10.98 -19.04 44.84
N MET A 8 -9.88 -18.82 44.11
CA MET A 8 -8.84 -19.85 43.93
C MET A 8 -7.47 -19.16 43.83
N ARG A 9 -6.56 -19.64 44.67
CA ARG A 9 -5.16 -19.23 44.78
C ARG A 9 -4.38 -19.75 43.57
N GLY A 10 -3.33 -19.02 43.17
CA GLY A 10 -2.20 -19.61 42.47
C GLY A 10 -1.66 -18.81 41.30
N VAL A 11 -1.18 -17.58 41.51
CA VAL A 11 -0.10 -17.00 40.71
C VAL A 11 0.75 -16.09 41.62
N GLU A 12 1.50 -16.73 42.53
CA GLU A 12 2.65 -16.10 43.17
C GLU A 12 3.89 -16.83 42.65
N ALA A 13 4.46 -16.29 41.57
CA ALA A 13 5.84 -16.43 41.09
C ALA A 13 5.83 -16.11 39.59
N LEU A 14 6.38 -14.94 39.25
CA LEU A 14 6.87 -14.42 37.96
C LEU A 14 6.62 -12.90 37.95
N LYS A 15 7.22 -12.22 38.94
CA LYS A 15 7.56 -10.80 38.84
C LYS A 15 9.08 -10.77 38.73
N ASP A 16 9.54 -10.88 37.51
CA ASP A 16 10.96 -10.80 37.17
C ASP A 16 11.07 -10.21 35.75
N ASP A 17 10.30 -9.14 35.51
CA ASP A 17 10.21 -8.45 34.22
C ASP A 17 11.58 -7.91 33.81
N ALA A 18 11.86 -7.95 32.51
CA ALA A 18 13.06 -7.35 31.93
C ALA A 18 13.10 -5.81 32.09
N ARG A 19 12.00 -5.19 32.50
CA ARG A 19 11.86 -3.76 32.80
C ARG A 19 12.66 -3.31 34.03
N ASP A 20 12.88 -4.20 35.01
CA ASP A 20 13.56 -3.88 36.27
C ASP A 20 15.11 -3.87 36.14
N LEU A 21 15.64 -4.09 34.94
CA LEU A 21 17.08 -4.03 34.69
C LEU A 21 17.60 -2.59 34.84
N PRO A 22 18.60 -2.32 35.69
CA PRO A 22 19.12 -0.97 35.88
C PRO A 22 19.68 -0.40 34.56
N TRP A 23 19.20 0.80 34.25
CA TRP A 23 19.39 1.49 32.99
C TRP A 23 20.74 2.20 32.92
N LYS A 24 21.58 1.84 31.96
CA LYS A 24 22.54 2.76 31.32
C LYS A 24 22.72 2.36 29.87
N ILE A 25 21.90 2.94 28.99
CA ILE A 25 22.31 3.07 27.59
C ILE A 25 23.55 3.98 27.63
N LEU A 26 24.61 3.61 26.90
CA LEU A 26 25.85 4.38 26.84
C LEU A 26 25.55 5.85 26.51
N GLY A 27 26.30 6.79 27.08
CA GLY A 27 25.93 8.20 27.13
C GLY A 27 25.77 8.91 25.78
N ASP A 28 26.26 8.32 24.69
CA ASP A 28 26.15 8.81 23.31
C ASP A 28 24.99 8.18 22.52
N ILE A 29 24.19 7.32 23.14
CA ILE A 29 23.05 6.64 22.51
C ILE A 29 21.74 7.15 23.12
N ALA A 30 20.85 7.63 22.26
CA ALA A 30 19.51 8.11 22.64
C ALA A 30 18.43 7.14 22.14
N ALA A 31 17.57 6.66 23.04
CA ALA A 31 16.45 5.80 22.67
C ALA A 31 15.29 6.59 22.07
N TYR A 32 14.58 5.99 21.11
CA TYR A 32 13.30 6.51 20.64
C TYR A 32 12.23 6.31 21.73
N PRO A 33 11.51 7.37 22.16
CA PRO A 33 10.69 7.33 23.37
C PRO A 33 9.62 6.24 23.39
N SER A 34 9.01 5.97 22.22
CA SER A 34 7.92 4.99 22.08
C SER A 34 8.41 3.59 21.69
N SER A 35 9.71 3.40 21.46
CA SER A 35 10.20 2.21 20.76
C SER A 35 10.42 0.98 21.63
N GLU A 36 10.26 1.11 22.95
CA GLU A 36 10.41 -0.03 23.86
C GLU A 36 9.25 -1.02 23.68
N VAL A 37 9.58 -2.22 23.21
CA VAL A 37 8.65 -3.34 23.06
C VAL A 37 9.19 -4.55 23.82
N GLU A 38 8.33 -5.14 24.65
CA GLU A 38 8.67 -6.30 25.47
C GLU A 38 8.32 -7.59 24.72
N GLY A 39 9.33 -8.44 24.54
CA GLY A 39 9.14 -9.83 24.10
C GLY A 39 9.24 -10.80 25.27
N LYS A 40 9.14 -12.10 24.98
CA LYS A 40 9.09 -13.16 25.99
C LYS A 40 10.31 -13.18 26.94
N ASP A 41 11.51 -13.08 26.38
CA ASP A 41 12.78 -13.22 27.12
C ASP A 41 13.75 -12.04 26.89
N ALA A 42 13.27 -10.99 26.22
CA ALA A 42 14.06 -9.81 25.85
C ALA A 42 13.19 -8.56 25.68
N VAL A 43 13.82 -7.40 25.83
CA VAL A 43 13.24 -6.10 25.49
C VAL A 43 13.97 -5.53 24.28
N PHE A 44 13.21 -4.99 23.35
CA PHE A 44 13.68 -4.43 22.10
C PHE A 44 13.39 -2.93 22.12
N LEU A 45 14.34 -2.13 21.66
CA LEU A 45 14.11 -0.70 21.44
C LEU A 45 14.96 -0.21 20.28
N LEU A 46 14.48 0.82 19.61
CA LEU A 46 15.25 1.52 18.60
C LEU A 46 16.00 2.68 19.29
N ALA A 47 17.26 2.88 18.93
CA ALA A 47 18.06 3.99 19.43
C ALA A 47 18.87 4.63 18.32
N ARG A 48 19.44 5.80 18.60
CA ARG A 48 20.29 6.56 17.69
C ARG A 48 21.63 6.86 18.35
N LYS A 49 22.72 6.67 17.61
CA LYS A 49 24.10 7.04 17.97
C LYS A 49 24.64 8.00 16.92
N GLY A 50 24.67 9.29 17.21
CA GLY A 50 24.93 10.32 16.19
C GLY A 50 23.82 10.33 15.13
N LYS A 51 24.14 10.05 13.85
CA LYS A 51 23.16 9.91 12.76
C LYS A 51 22.66 8.46 12.57
N GLU A 52 23.35 7.47 13.13
CA GLU A 52 23.05 6.06 12.88
C GLU A 52 21.94 5.56 13.82
N LYS A 53 20.90 4.94 13.25
CA LYS A 53 19.91 4.18 14.03
C LYS A 53 20.42 2.76 14.28
N LEU A 54 20.07 2.19 15.44
CA LEU A 54 20.42 0.84 15.84
C LEU A 54 19.29 0.20 16.63
N LEU A 55 19.20 -1.13 16.53
CA LEU A 55 18.38 -1.95 17.39
C LEU A 55 19.16 -2.26 18.66
N VAL A 56 18.54 -2.05 19.82
CA VAL A 56 19.07 -2.45 21.12
C VAL A 56 18.23 -3.62 21.63
N VAL A 57 18.88 -4.75 21.89
CA VAL A 57 18.24 -5.94 22.46
C VAL A 57 18.78 -6.18 23.86
N ARG A 58 17.90 -6.22 24.85
CA ARG A 58 18.23 -6.44 26.26
C ARG A 58 17.70 -7.80 26.71
N SER A 59 18.54 -8.60 27.36
CA SER A 59 18.11 -9.87 27.96
C SER A 59 18.95 -10.23 29.18
N ARG A 60 18.40 -11.02 30.10
CA ARG A 60 19.16 -11.64 31.20
C ARG A 60 20.08 -12.76 30.71
N SER A 61 19.79 -13.34 29.54
CA SER A 61 20.52 -14.47 28.96
C SER A 61 21.22 -14.04 27.67
N GLU A 62 22.53 -14.27 27.59
CA GLU A 62 23.31 -14.05 26.36
C GLU A 62 22.80 -14.93 25.20
N GLY A 63 22.29 -16.12 25.52
CA GLY A 63 21.74 -17.05 24.52
C GLY A 63 20.54 -16.47 23.76
N THR A 64 19.71 -15.64 24.41
CA THR A 64 18.57 -14.95 23.77
C THR A 64 19.04 -13.94 22.72
N LEU A 65 20.28 -13.46 22.82
CA LEU A 65 20.87 -12.49 21.90
C LEU A 65 21.56 -13.14 20.70
N ALA A 66 21.66 -14.48 20.66
CA ALA A 66 22.45 -15.20 19.66
C ALA A 66 21.91 -15.05 18.23
N SER A 67 20.61 -14.84 18.05
CA SER A 67 19.99 -14.63 16.73
C SER A 67 20.26 -13.25 16.13
N PHE A 68 20.73 -12.30 16.94
CA PHE A 68 21.03 -10.93 16.50
C PHE A 68 22.52 -10.78 16.19
N GLN A 69 22.86 -9.90 15.27
CA GLN A 69 24.23 -9.56 14.89
C GLN A 69 24.55 -8.16 15.43
N GLY A 70 25.64 -8.02 16.16
CA GLY A 70 25.97 -6.76 16.83
C GLY A 70 26.96 -6.91 17.99
N GLU A 71 27.31 -5.79 18.61
CA GLU A 71 28.19 -5.74 19.78
C GLU A 71 27.41 -6.12 21.04
N THR A 72 27.91 -7.11 21.80
CA THR A 72 27.29 -7.53 23.07
C THR A 72 28.06 -6.95 24.25
N LEU A 73 27.34 -6.25 25.11
CA LEU A 73 27.84 -5.59 26.31
C LEU A 73 27.27 -6.28 27.54
N ARG A 74 28.15 -6.73 28.45
CA ARG A 74 27.74 -7.28 29.74
C ARG A 74 27.38 -6.16 30.70
N GLN A 75 26.19 -6.24 31.27
CA GLN A 75 25.70 -5.35 32.31
C GLN A 75 25.65 -6.09 33.65
N LYS A 76 25.42 -5.35 34.75
CA LYS A 76 25.37 -5.91 36.11
C LYS A 76 24.36 -7.06 36.22
N ASP A 77 23.19 -6.90 35.59
CA ASP A 77 22.04 -7.80 35.75
C ASP A 77 21.60 -8.46 34.42
N GLY A 78 22.47 -8.45 33.39
CA GLY A 78 22.16 -9.06 32.10
C GLY A 78 23.10 -8.65 30.97
N PHE A 79 22.58 -8.66 29.75
CA PHE A 79 23.30 -8.37 28.52
C PHE A 79 22.50 -7.38 27.67
N LEU A 80 23.23 -6.54 26.95
CA LEU A 80 22.70 -5.57 26.00
C LEU A 80 23.43 -5.77 24.68
N LYS A 81 22.69 -5.88 23.58
CA LYS A 81 23.25 -6.02 22.23
C LYS A 81 22.90 -4.83 21.36
N LEU A 82 23.93 -4.17 20.84
CA LEU A 82 23.82 -3.05 19.89
C LEU A 82 23.92 -3.61 18.48
N CYS A 83 22.82 -3.55 17.74
CA CYS A 83 22.66 -4.22 16.45
C CYS A 83 22.45 -3.19 15.33
N PRO A 84 23.19 -3.24 14.21
CA PRO A 84 22.86 -2.42 13.04
C PRO A 84 21.49 -2.80 12.49
N LEU A 85 20.82 -1.87 11.82
CA LEU A 85 19.54 -2.11 11.14
C LEU A 85 19.74 -2.87 9.82
N SER A 86 20.13 -4.14 9.93
CA SER A 86 20.36 -5.04 8.80
C SER A 86 19.18 -5.98 8.56
N HIS A 87 19.06 -6.51 7.35
CA HIS A 87 18.02 -7.52 7.02
C HIS A 87 18.04 -8.72 7.98
N ALA A 88 19.23 -9.24 8.31
CA ALA A 88 19.36 -10.36 9.24
C ALA A 88 18.79 -10.04 10.63
N ASN A 89 19.01 -8.81 11.12
CA ASN A 89 18.45 -8.36 12.39
C ASN A 89 16.94 -8.08 12.30
N ALA A 90 16.44 -7.61 11.17
CA ALA A 90 15.01 -7.42 10.94
C ALA A 90 14.26 -8.77 10.95
N VAL A 91 14.81 -9.79 10.28
CA VAL A 91 14.30 -11.17 10.31
C VAL A 91 14.32 -11.73 11.73
N ALA A 92 15.42 -11.56 12.46
CA ALA A 92 15.51 -11.99 13.86
C ALA A 92 14.49 -11.27 14.76
N LEU A 93 14.26 -9.98 14.52
CA LEU A 93 13.29 -9.17 15.25
C LEU A 93 11.86 -9.65 14.98
N ARG A 94 11.46 -9.83 13.72
CA ARG A 94 10.12 -10.34 13.36
C ARG A 94 9.85 -11.74 13.92
N LYS A 95 10.89 -12.56 14.06
CA LYS A 95 10.80 -13.87 14.72
C LYS A 95 10.59 -13.75 16.23
N ALA A 96 11.24 -12.78 16.88
CA ALA A 96 11.14 -12.56 18.32
C ALA A 96 9.86 -11.80 18.73
N LEU A 97 9.38 -10.89 17.87
CA LEU A 97 8.17 -10.09 18.01
C LEU A 97 7.30 -10.28 16.75
N PRO A 98 6.49 -11.35 16.67
CA PRO A 98 5.66 -11.65 15.50
C PRO A 98 4.68 -10.54 15.11
N GLU A 99 4.33 -9.63 16.02
CA GLU A 99 3.52 -8.43 15.79
C GLU A 99 4.22 -7.37 14.91
N LEU A 100 5.56 -7.39 14.83
CA LEU A 100 6.34 -6.59 13.90
C LEU A 100 6.55 -7.29 12.55
N GLY A 101 6.00 -8.50 12.39
CA GLY A 101 5.91 -9.19 11.12
C GLY A 101 4.61 -8.86 10.37
N PRO A 102 4.60 -9.04 9.04
CA PRO A 102 3.43 -8.76 8.23
C PRO A 102 2.26 -9.69 8.59
N LYS A 103 1.04 -9.16 8.52
CA LYS A 103 -0.22 -9.85 8.84
C LYS A 103 -1.21 -9.71 7.69
N LEU A 104 -2.04 -10.74 7.51
CA LEU A 104 -3.18 -10.67 6.60
C LEU A 104 -4.19 -9.60 7.08
N VAL A 105 -4.71 -8.81 6.15
CA VAL A 105 -5.63 -7.71 6.42
C VAL A 105 -7.05 -8.24 6.64
N GLY A 106 -7.46 -9.22 5.85
CA GLY A 106 -8.82 -9.70 5.67
C GLY A 106 -9.71 -8.64 5.01
N LEU A 107 -11.00 -8.70 5.37
CA LEU A 107 -12.03 -7.79 4.89
C LEU A 107 -12.13 -6.47 5.69
N ARG A 108 -11.16 -6.21 6.57
CA ARG A 108 -11.11 -4.94 7.32
C ARG A 108 -10.84 -3.77 6.38
N THR A 109 -11.46 -2.63 6.67
CA THR A 109 -11.07 -1.33 6.11
C THR A 109 -9.56 -1.16 6.27
N SER A 110 -8.88 -0.84 5.17
CA SER A 110 -7.42 -0.81 5.16
C SER A 110 -6.87 0.28 4.26
N VAL A 111 -5.66 0.73 4.58
CA VAL A 111 -4.95 1.75 3.81
C VAL A 111 -3.54 1.28 3.49
N GLY A 112 -3.23 1.28 2.19
CA GLY A 112 -1.89 1.18 1.63
C GLY A 112 -1.10 2.45 1.85
N LEU A 113 -0.01 2.36 2.61
CA LEU A 113 0.85 3.49 2.97
C LEU A 113 2.21 3.30 2.31
N GLY A 114 2.25 3.43 0.99
CA GLY A 114 3.46 3.20 0.22
C GLY A 114 4.55 4.23 0.53
N ASP A 115 5.78 3.73 0.66
CA ASP A 115 6.96 4.54 0.97
C ASP A 115 8.06 4.27 -0.04
N ARG A 116 8.45 5.30 -0.80
CA ARG A 116 9.53 5.22 -1.80
C ARG A 116 10.91 5.48 -1.21
N LEU A 117 10.98 6.04 0.00
CA LEU A 117 12.21 6.51 0.63
C LEU A 117 12.74 5.53 1.68
N GLY A 118 11.85 4.78 2.32
CA GLY A 118 12.17 3.90 3.46
C GLY A 118 12.22 4.63 4.80
N LEU A 119 11.60 5.82 4.88
CA LEU A 119 11.65 6.72 6.03
C LEU A 119 10.26 7.09 6.57
N ALA A 120 9.17 6.77 5.87
CA ALA A 120 7.85 7.33 6.13
C ALA A 120 7.03 6.58 7.21
N THR A 121 7.36 5.31 7.47
CA THR A 121 6.59 4.43 8.36
C THR A 121 6.26 5.04 9.73
N PRO A 122 7.15 5.78 10.43
CA PRO A 122 6.79 6.42 11.69
C PRO A 122 5.65 7.43 11.56
N GLY A 123 5.69 8.30 10.54
CA GLY A 123 4.60 9.24 10.26
C GLY A 123 3.31 8.54 9.79
N HIS A 124 3.43 7.44 9.05
CA HIS A 124 2.31 6.57 8.67
C HIS A 124 1.59 5.99 9.90
N ILE A 125 2.35 5.51 10.88
CA ILE A 125 1.81 4.99 12.14
C ILE A 125 1.11 6.08 12.95
N ARG A 126 1.69 7.27 13.03
CA ARG A 126 1.05 8.40 13.72
C ARG A 126 -0.30 8.75 13.08
N ALA A 127 -0.37 8.74 11.74
CA ALA A 127 -1.62 9.00 11.02
C ALA A 127 -2.71 7.96 11.26
N VAL A 128 -2.36 6.67 11.41
CA VAL A 128 -3.34 5.58 11.52
C VAL A 128 -3.71 5.24 12.97
N ARG A 129 -2.86 5.58 13.94
CA ARG A 129 -3.06 5.22 15.35
C ARG A 129 -4.40 5.69 15.88
N GLY A 130 -5.14 4.77 16.51
CA GLY A 130 -6.44 5.07 17.11
C GLY A 130 -7.62 5.20 16.11
N THR A 131 -7.38 5.10 14.81
CA THR A 131 -8.45 5.26 13.79
C THR A 131 -9.27 3.98 13.55
N GLY A 132 -8.73 2.81 13.92
CA GLY A 132 -9.30 1.50 13.62
C GLY A 132 -9.11 1.02 12.17
N VAL A 133 -8.50 1.83 11.30
CA VAL A 133 -8.15 1.43 9.92
C VAL A 133 -6.86 0.60 9.95
N PHE A 134 -6.82 -0.52 9.23
CA PHE A 134 -5.65 -1.40 9.24
C PHE A 134 -4.56 -0.89 8.27
N PRO A 135 -3.32 -0.65 8.73
CA PRO A 135 -2.26 -0.15 7.87
C PRO A 135 -1.55 -1.27 7.10
N VAL A 136 -1.36 -1.07 5.81
CA VAL A 136 -0.42 -1.83 4.98
C VAL A 136 0.83 -0.95 4.82
N LEU A 137 1.80 -1.12 5.72
CA LEU A 137 2.97 -0.25 5.85
C LEU A 137 4.08 -0.59 4.84
N ALA A 138 4.18 -1.87 4.43
CA ALA A 138 5.13 -2.28 3.41
C ALA A 138 4.40 -2.41 2.07
N GLN A 139 4.35 -1.32 1.30
CA GLN A 139 3.74 -1.32 -0.04
C GLN A 139 4.63 -0.60 -1.04
N GLN A 140 5.06 -1.31 -2.07
CA GLN A 140 5.70 -0.71 -3.26
C GLN A 140 5.45 -1.59 -4.48
N SER A 141 5.26 -0.94 -5.62
CA SER A 141 5.23 -1.64 -6.91
C SER A 141 6.62 -2.05 -7.38
N VAL A 142 6.71 -3.09 -8.22
CA VAL A 142 7.97 -3.51 -8.88
C VAL A 142 8.62 -2.34 -9.63
N ARG A 143 7.81 -1.50 -10.29
CA ARG A 143 8.25 -0.28 -10.96
C ARG A 143 8.91 0.71 -9.99
N GLU A 144 8.33 0.91 -8.81
CA GLU A 144 8.88 1.82 -7.80
C GLU A 144 10.15 1.27 -7.18
N MET A 145 10.19 -0.02 -6.85
CA MET A 145 11.40 -0.69 -6.37
C MET A 145 12.55 -0.55 -7.38
N SER A 146 12.29 -0.82 -8.67
CA SER A 146 13.28 -0.65 -9.74
C SER A 146 13.78 0.79 -9.86
N ARG A 147 12.91 1.80 -9.79
CA ARG A 147 13.29 3.22 -9.90
C ARG A 147 14.01 3.76 -8.68
N THR A 148 13.75 3.19 -7.50
CA THR A 148 14.35 3.60 -6.23
C THR A 148 15.60 2.78 -5.88
N GLY A 149 15.93 1.75 -6.66
CA GLY A 149 17.02 0.83 -6.39
C GLY A 149 16.82 -0.01 -5.12
N ARG A 150 15.57 -0.17 -4.67
CA ARG A 150 15.22 -0.90 -3.45
C ARG A 150 14.84 -2.35 -3.74
N THR A 151 15.14 -3.24 -2.81
CA THR A 151 14.71 -4.64 -2.86
C THR A 151 13.43 -4.87 -2.04
N PRO A 152 12.65 -5.93 -2.32
CA PRO A 152 11.49 -6.28 -1.51
C PRO A 152 11.81 -6.44 -0.02
N GLU A 153 12.99 -6.99 0.32
CA GLU A 153 13.44 -7.10 1.72
C GLU A 153 13.56 -5.73 2.40
N GLN A 154 14.15 -4.74 1.72
CA GLN A 154 14.29 -3.39 2.28
C GLN A 154 12.93 -2.74 2.55
N VAL A 155 11.95 -2.94 1.66
CA VAL A 155 10.58 -2.42 1.87
C VAL A 155 9.97 -2.97 3.15
N LEU A 156 10.09 -4.28 3.38
CA LEU A 156 9.55 -4.92 4.58
C LEU A 156 10.35 -4.56 5.84
N ASP A 157 11.67 -4.45 5.73
CA ASP A 157 12.55 -4.12 6.84
C ASP A 157 12.31 -2.68 7.31
N ASP A 158 12.19 -1.71 6.40
CA ASP A 158 11.90 -0.32 6.75
C ASP A 158 10.53 -0.16 7.43
N ALA A 159 9.52 -0.93 7.02
CA ALA A 159 8.24 -1.01 7.73
C ALA A 159 8.40 -1.61 9.14
N THR A 160 9.23 -2.65 9.29
CA THR A 160 9.52 -3.28 10.59
C THR A 160 10.22 -2.30 11.54
N TRP A 161 11.22 -1.56 11.04
CA TRP A 161 11.97 -0.59 11.84
C TRP A 161 11.11 0.60 12.27
N GLY A 162 10.29 1.14 11.35
CA GLY A 162 9.38 2.21 11.70
C GLY A 162 8.28 1.77 12.68
N ALA A 163 7.78 0.54 12.55
CA ALA A 163 6.86 -0.06 13.52
C ALA A 163 7.49 -0.17 14.91
N LEU A 164 8.73 -0.68 15.01
CA LEU A 164 9.44 -0.68 16.28
C LEU A 164 9.66 0.74 16.82
N GLN A 165 10.07 1.70 15.98
CA GLN A 165 10.37 3.08 16.40
C GLN A 165 9.19 3.73 17.14
N GLU A 166 7.98 3.51 16.65
CA GLU A 166 6.75 4.06 17.20
C GLU A 166 6.06 3.12 18.21
N GLY A 167 6.68 1.97 18.56
CA GLY A 167 6.09 0.99 19.47
C GLY A 167 4.79 0.38 18.94
N TRP A 168 4.66 0.25 17.63
CA TRP A 168 3.47 -0.27 16.97
C TRP A 168 3.42 -1.80 17.03
N THR A 169 2.48 -2.32 17.81
CA THR A 169 2.31 -3.76 18.04
C THR A 169 0.94 -4.29 17.59
N GLU A 170 0.12 -3.45 16.94
CA GLU A 170 -1.23 -3.81 16.45
C GLU A 170 -1.19 -4.60 15.12
N GLY A 171 0.00 -4.80 14.55
CA GLY A 171 0.23 -5.48 13.28
C GLY A 171 0.08 -4.58 12.05
N PHE A 172 0.67 -4.99 10.94
CA PHE A 172 0.59 -4.28 9.66
C PHE A 172 0.61 -5.25 8.48
N GLY A 173 0.09 -4.84 7.33
CA GLY A 173 0.15 -5.62 6.08
C GLY A 173 1.40 -5.32 5.24
N ALA A 174 1.78 -6.27 4.39
CA ALA A 174 2.81 -6.09 3.37
C ALA A 174 2.27 -6.50 2.00
N ASP A 175 2.11 -5.52 1.11
CA ASP A 175 1.56 -5.66 -0.24
C ASP A 175 2.63 -5.49 -1.32
N ALA A 176 2.82 -6.57 -2.10
CA ALA A 176 3.63 -6.58 -3.29
C ALA A 176 2.77 -6.06 -4.44
N ASP A 177 2.91 -4.76 -4.72
CA ASP A 177 1.97 -4.03 -5.56
C ASP A 177 2.27 -4.19 -7.07
N HIS A 178 1.23 -4.16 -7.91
CA HIS A 178 1.32 -4.25 -9.38
C HIS A 178 2.29 -5.34 -9.91
N LEU A 179 2.16 -6.59 -9.45
CA LEU A 179 2.92 -7.73 -9.94
C LEU A 179 2.45 -8.13 -11.34
N LYS A 180 3.39 -8.21 -12.28
CA LYS A 180 3.12 -8.58 -13.68
C LYS A 180 3.72 -9.93 -14.08
N THR A 181 4.78 -10.37 -13.38
CA THR A 181 5.53 -11.58 -13.75
C THR A 181 5.64 -12.58 -12.60
N LEU A 182 5.83 -13.86 -12.94
CA LEU A 182 6.05 -14.94 -11.99
C LEU A 182 7.35 -14.75 -11.17
N LYS A 183 8.36 -14.12 -11.77
CA LYS A 183 9.64 -13.83 -11.12
C LYS A 183 9.49 -12.79 -10.01
N ASP A 184 8.64 -11.79 -10.22
CA ASP A 184 8.38 -10.76 -9.22
C ASP A 184 7.62 -11.34 -8.03
N ILE A 185 6.65 -12.23 -8.28
CA ILE A 185 6.00 -13.05 -7.24
C ILE A 185 7.06 -13.79 -6.42
N ASP A 186 7.94 -14.55 -7.07
CA ASP A 186 8.97 -15.33 -6.38
C ASP A 186 9.87 -14.46 -5.48
N SER A 187 10.19 -13.25 -5.91
CA SER A 187 11.01 -12.33 -5.13
C SER A 187 10.27 -11.79 -3.90
N CYS A 188 9.00 -11.42 -4.04
CA CYS A 188 8.22 -10.89 -2.94
C CYS A 188 7.82 -11.98 -1.93
N VAL A 189 7.56 -13.20 -2.40
CA VAL A 189 7.36 -14.39 -1.54
C VAL A 189 8.60 -14.63 -0.68
N ARG A 190 9.80 -14.62 -1.27
CA ARG A 190 11.04 -14.81 -0.49
C ARG A 190 11.26 -13.73 0.57
N ALA A 191 10.88 -12.49 0.28
CA ALA A 191 11.00 -11.39 1.23
C ALA A 191 9.98 -11.47 2.38
N GLY A 192 8.87 -12.20 2.19
CA GLY A 192 7.84 -12.42 3.22
C GLY A 192 6.63 -11.51 3.09
N PHE A 193 6.31 -11.02 1.89
CA PHE A 193 5.05 -10.32 1.64
C PHE A 193 3.85 -11.25 1.88
N VAL A 194 2.70 -10.67 2.25
CA VAL A 194 1.49 -11.43 2.60
C VAL A 194 0.28 -11.04 1.76
N MET A 195 0.33 -9.90 1.07
CA MET A 195 -0.63 -9.45 0.09
C MET A 195 0.06 -9.30 -1.26
N TYR A 196 -0.61 -9.74 -2.33
CA TYR A 196 -0.08 -9.77 -3.68
C TYR A 196 -1.10 -9.15 -4.62
N THR A 197 -0.75 -8.02 -5.22
CA THR A 197 -1.62 -7.32 -6.16
C THR A 197 -1.23 -7.71 -7.57
N LEU A 198 -2.07 -8.50 -8.24
CA LEU A 198 -1.85 -8.95 -9.60
C LEU A 198 -2.37 -7.91 -10.59
N ASP A 199 -1.51 -7.53 -11.52
CA ASP A 199 -1.81 -6.56 -12.57
C ASP A 199 -1.69 -7.24 -13.95
N PRO A 200 -2.82 -7.71 -14.52
CA PRO A 200 -2.90 -8.27 -15.86
C PRO A 200 -3.18 -7.20 -16.94
N SER A 201 -2.94 -5.91 -16.69
CA SER A 201 -3.27 -4.80 -17.62
C SER A 201 -2.73 -5.00 -19.03
N GLU A 202 -1.53 -5.58 -19.18
CA GLU A 202 -0.93 -5.89 -20.48
C GLU A 202 -1.73 -6.89 -21.32
N TYR A 203 -2.62 -7.65 -20.69
CA TYR A 203 -3.48 -8.65 -21.30
C TYR A 203 -4.93 -8.16 -21.46
N VAL A 204 -5.23 -6.92 -21.08
CA VAL A 204 -6.54 -6.29 -21.33
C VAL A 204 -6.59 -5.75 -22.75
N ASP A 205 -7.59 -6.17 -23.53
CA ASP A 205 -7.81 -5.65 -24.88
C ASP A 205 -8.68 -4.39 -24.84
N ASP A 206 -8.04 -3.24 -24.65
CA ASP A 206 -8.71 -1.93 -24.62
C ASP A 206 -9.46 -1.60 -25.92
N SER A 207 -9.01 -2.13 -27.06
CA SER A 207 -9.69 -1.90 -28.33
C SER A 207 -11.06 -2.59 -28.39
N ALA A 208 -11.34 -3.53 -27.48
CA ALA A 208 -12.67 -4.11 -27.31
C ALA A 208 -13.73 -3.03 -27.12
N GLY A 209 -13.42 -1.87 -26.52
CA GLY A 209 -14.37 -0.76 -26.31
C GLY A 209 -14.92 -0.09 -27.58
N SER A 210 -14.21 -0.20 -28.70
CA SER A 210 -14.57 0.46 -29.97
C SER A 210 -14.83 -0.50 -31.13
N CYS A 211 -14.59 -1.80 -30.94
CA CYS A 211 -14.87 -2.83 -31.96
C CYS A 211 -16.36 -2.93 -32.27
N ASP A 212 -16.68 -3.23 -33.54
CA ASP A 212 -18.00 -3.72 -33.96
C ASP A 212 -18.23 -5.18 -33.54
N VAL A 213 -19.48 -5.63 -33.59
CA VAL A 213 -19.88 -6.97 -33.13
C VAL A 213 -19.19 -8.10 -33.91
N GLY A 214 -18.98 -7.96 -35.22
CA GLY A 214 -18.32 -9.00 -36.02
C GLY A 214 -16.84 -9.15 -35.66
N THR A 215 -16.17 -8.02 -35.41
CA THR A 215 -14.80 -8.01 -34.88
C THR A 215 -14.74 -8.61 -33.47
N LEU A 216 -15.71 -8.29 -32.60
CA LEU A 216 -15.79 -8.87 -31.25
C LEU A 216 -15.98 -10.40 -31.30
N VAL A 217 -16.85 -10.92 -32.17
CA VAL A 217 -17.01 -12.36 -32.37
C VAL A 217 -15.69 -13.00 -32.80
N THR A 218 -14.99 -12.41 -33.77
CA THR A 218 -13.70 -12.95 -34.24
C THR A 218 -12.67 -13.01 -33.11
N LYS A 219 -12.57 -11.95 -32.30
CA LYS A 219 -11.65 -11.92 -31.16
C LYS A 219 -12.05 -12.88 -30.05
N TYR A 220 -13.35 -13.04 -29.82
CA TYR A 220 -13.92 -13.96 -28.84
C TYR A 220 -13.53 -15.41 -29.19
N GLU A 221 -13.73 -15.83 -30.44
CA GLU A 221 -13.32 -17.17 -30.89
C GLU A 221 -11.80 -17.41 -30.72
N ALA A 222 -11.00 -16.35 -30.79
CA ALA A 222 -9.55 -16.39 -30.63
C ALA A 222 -9.05 -16.29 -29.16
N LEU A 223 -9.96 -16.27 -28.16
CA LEU A 223 -9.58 -16.30 -26.75
C LEU A 223 -8.84 -17.60 -26.40
N PRO A 224 -7.98 -17.59 -25.37
CA PRO A 224 -7.20 -18.77 -24.98
C PRO A 224 -8.06 -19.79 -24.23
N TRP A 225 -8.95 -20.48 -24.94
CA TRP A 225 -9.97 -21.37 -24.37
C TRP A 225 -9.43 -22.47 -23.46
N ASP A 226 -8.29 -23.05 -23.79
CA ASP A 226 -7.62 -24.05 -22.94
C ASP A 226 -7.21 -23.48 -21.58
N ARG A 227 -6.70 -22.24 -21.57
CA ARG A 227 -6.31 -21.54 -20.33
C ARG A 227 -7.51 -21.02 -19.54
N LEU A 228 -8.61 -20.77 -20.23
CA LEU A 228 -9.89 -20.38 -19.63
C LEU A 228 -10.69 -21.61 -19.16
N GLU A 229 -10.23 -22.84 -19.40
CA GLU A 229 -10.90 -24.07 -18.96
C GLU A 229 -12.40 -24.09 -19.32
N SER A 230 -12.71 -23.62 -20.53
CA SER A 230 -14.08 -23.49 -21.05
C SER A 230 -14.08 -23.61 -22.56
N ARG A 231 -15.26 -23.81 -23.14
CA ARG A 231 -15.50 -23.69 -24.59
C ARG A 231 -16.24 -22.39 -24.90
N PRO A 232 -16.13 -21.84 -26.12
CA PRO A 232 -16.88 -20.66 -26.53
C PRO A 232 -18.40 -20.82 -26.31
N GLU A 233 -18.97 -21.97 -26.68
CA GLU A 233 -20.40 -22.19 -26.56
C GLU A 233 -20.85 -22.25 -25.11
N ASP A 234 -20.01 -22.74 -24.21
CA ASP A 234 -20.32 -22.90 -22.79
C ASP A 234 -20.33 -21.52 -22.11
N MET A 235 -19.31 -20.71 -22.34
CA MET A 235 -19.24 -19.33 -21.83
C MET A 235 -20.39 -18.49 -22.38
N ARG A 236 -20.70 -18.60 -23.68
CA ARG A 236 -21.88 -17.93 -24.25
C ARG A 236 -23.17 -18.34 -23.55
N ARG A 237 -23.39 -19.63 -23.25
CA ARG A 237 -24.59 -20.09 -22.52
C ARG A 237 -24.69 -19.54 -21.09
N MET A 238 -23.56 -19.31 -20.43
CA MET A 238 -23.47 -18.78 -19.07
C MET A 238 -23.80 -17.29 -18.98
N TYR A 239 -23.46 -16.50 -20.00
CA TYR A 239 -23.53 -15.03 -19.92
C TYR A 239 -24.47 -14.37 -20.93
N CYS A 240 -24.49 -14.81 -22.19
CA CYS A 240 -25.21 -14.13 -23.27
C CYS A 240 -26.73 -14.17 -23.06
N GLY A 241 -27.33 -12.99 -23.00
CA GLY A 241 -28.76 -12.77 -22.72
C GLY A 241 -29.17 -13.08 -21.29
N ARG A 242 -28.24 -13.35 -20.37
CA ARG A 242 -28.54 -13.66 -18.97
C ARG A 242 -28.68 -12.40 -18.13
N SER A 243 -29.55 -12.49 -17.13
CA SER A 243 -29.75 -11.45 -16.13
C SER A 243 -29.02 -11.79 -14.85
N PHE A 244 -28.31 -10.81 -14.29
CA PHE A 244 -27.56 -10.92 -13.04
C PHE A 244 -28.13 -9.94 -12.03
N GLN A 245 -28.53 -10.42 -10.87
CA GLN A 245 -29.04 -9.59 -9.77
C GLN A 245 -27.99 -9.50 -8.66
N ALA A 246 -27.67 -8.28 -8.24
CA ALA A 246 -26.88 -8.00 -7.04
C ALA A 246 -27.53 -6.85 -6.24
N GLY A 247 -28.02 -7.17 -5.05
CA GLY A 247 -28.80 -6.23 -4.25
C GLY A 247 -30.02 -5.69 -5.03
N PRO A 248 -30.20 -4.36 -5.11
CA PRO A 248 -31.32 -3.74 -5.84
C PRO A 248 -31.10 -3.66 -7.35
N PHE A 249 -29.92 -4.03 -7.85
CA PHE A 249 -29.54 -3.86 -9.25
C PHE A 249 -29.72 -5.15 -10.05
N VAL A 250 -30.13 -5.00 -11.30
CA VAL A 250 -30.23 -6.08 -12.30
C VAL A 250 -29.54 -5.62 -13.58
N TRP A 251 -28.62 -6.45 -14.06
CA TRP A 251 -27.92 -6.24 -15.34
C TRP A 251 -28.26 -7.36 -16.30
N VAL A 252 -28.37 -7.03 -17.58
CA VAL A 252 -28.51 -8.02 -18.65
C VAL A 252 -27.28 -7.96 -19.52
N LEU A 253 -26.54 -9.07 -19.59
CA LEU A 253 -25.40 -9.18 -20.50
C LEU A 253 -25.95 -9.51 -21.89
N SER A 254 -26.32 -8.48 -22.65
CA SER A 254 -26.66 -8.63 -24.08
C SER A 254 -25.51 -9.30 -24.83
N GLU A 255 -25.75 -9.80 -26.05
CA GLU A 255 -24.68 -10.42 -26.85
C GLU A 255 -23.47 -9.50 -27.00
N GLU A 256 -23.70 -8.22 -27.34
CA GLU A 256 -22.62 -7.25 -27.49
C GLU A 256 -21.91 -6.96 -26.15
N THR A 257 -22.66 -6.73 -25.08
CA THR A 257 -22.10 -6.46 -23.74
C THR A 257 -21.24 -7.62 -23.26
N PHE A 258 -21.73 -8.85 -23.41
CA PHE A 258 -21.01 -10.08 -23.08
C PHE A 258 -19.73 -10.20 -23.91
N LEU A 259 -19.82 -10.09 -25.23
CA LEU A 259 -18.66 -10.21 -26.11
C LEU A 259 -17.61 -9.15 -25.81
N ARG A 260 -18.03 -7.91 -25.52
CA ARG A 260 -17.13 -6.81 -25.18
C ARG A 260 -16.38 -7.10 -23.88
N ALA A 261 -17.07 -7.55 -22.82
CA ALA A 261 -16.44 -7.94 -21.57
C ALA A 261 -15.50 -9.14 -21.73
N ALA A 262 -15.93 -10.18 -22.46
CA ALA A 262 -15.14 -11.38 -22.69
C ALA A 262 -13.87 -11.11 -23.51
N VAL A 263 -13.96 -10.29 -24.55
CA VAL A 263 -12.80 -9.89 -25.37
C VAL A 263 -11.86 -9.00 -24.57
N LYS A 264 -12.40 -8.01 -23.85
CA LYS A 264 -11.59 -7.08 -23.04
C LYS A 264 -10.80 -7.81 -21.96
N TYR A 265 -11.43 -8.73 -21.22
CA TYR A 265 -10.83 -9.33 -20.02
C TYR A 265 -10.44 -10.80 -20.13
N GLY A 266 -10.85 -11.55 -21.16
CA GLY A 266 -10.62 -12.99 -21.24
C GLY A 266 -9.14 -13.39 -21.18
N ARG A 267 -8.25 -12.66 -21.86
CA ARG A 267 -6.80 -12.91 -21.76
C ARG A 267 -6.23 -12.49 -20.40
N ALA A 268 -6.71 -11.38 -19.85
CA ALA A 268 -6.32 -10.92 -18.51
C ALA A 268 -6.68 -11.93 -17.43
N ILE A 269 -7.90 -12.48 -17.44
CA ILE A 269 -8.34 -13.54 -16.52
C ILE A 269 -7.44 -14.78 -16.64
N ALA A 270 -7.16 -15.23 -17.87
CA ALA A 270 -6.29 -16.38 -18.09
C ALA A 270 -4.86 -16.16 -17.57
N HIS A 271 -4.34 -14.93 -17.61
CA HIS A 271 -3.05 -14.56 -17.02
C HIS A 271 -3.10 -14.50 -15.50
N THR A 272 -4.13 -13.86 -14.94
CA THR A 272 -4.38 -13.81 -13.49
C THR A 272 -4.43 -15.21 -12.87
N VAL A 273 -5.08 -16.16 -13.52
CA VAL A 273 -5.19 -17.56 -13.03
C VAL A 273 -3.84 -18.27 -13.04
N GLU A 274 -3.01 -18.03 -14.05
CA GLU A 274 -1.63 -18.56 -14.10
C GLU A 274 -0.79 -18.01 -12.93
N MET A 275 -0.83 -16.69 -12.72
CA MET A 275 -0.12 -16.04 -11.61
C MET A 275 -0.64 -16.50 -10.24
N TYR A 276 -1.95 -16.63 -10.08
CA TYR A 276 -2.58 -17.12 -8.86
C TYR A 276 -2.15 -18.55 -8.54
N ARG A 277 -2.15 -19.46 -9.50
CA ARG A 277 -1.73 -20.86 -9.30
C ARG A 277 -0.26 -20.94 -8.92
N HIS A 278 0.61 -20.18 -9.60
CA HIS A 278 2.03 -20.10 -9.26
C HIS A 278 2.28 -19.58 -7.84
N LEU A 279 1.50 -18.59 -7.38
CA LEU A 279 1.55 -18.09 -6.01
C LEU A 279 1.03 -19.13 -5.00
N SER A 280 -0.11 -19.76 -5.30
CA SER A 280 -0.76 -20.78 -4.46
C SER A 280 0.15 -21.98 -4.19
N ASP A 281 1.00 -22.33 -5.16
CA ASP A 281 1.97 -23.43 -5.03
C ASP A 281 3.14 -23.09 -4.09
N LYS A 282 3.30 -21.83 -3.67
CA LYS A 282 4.46 -21.35 -2.89
C LYS A 282 4.12 -20.90 -1.49
N VAL A 283 2.89 -20.43 -1.28
CA VAL A 283 2.47 -19.82 -0.02
C VAL A 283 1.08 -20.35 0.33
N GLU A 284 0.93 -20.87 1.54
CA GLU A 284 -0.37 -21.39 2.02
C GLU A 284 -1.31 -20.25 2.44
N GLU A 285 -0.79 -19.27 3.17
CA GLU A 285 -1.53 -18.14 3.72
C GLU A 285 -1.08 -16.82 3.07
N TYR A 286 -1.95 -16.25 2.24
CA TYR A 286 -1.73 -14.98 1.56
C TYR A 286 -3.06 -14.33 1.18
N GLU A 287 -3.00 -13.07 0.79
CA GLU A 287 -4.11 -12.31 0.22
C GLU A 287 -3.81 -11.96 -1.22
N LEU A 288 -4.86 -11.99 -2.03
CA LEU A 288 -4.78 -11.61 -3.42
C LEU A 288 -5.63 -10.37 -3.66
N GLU A 289 -5.05 -9.41 -4.37
CA GLU A 289 -5.79 -8.32 -4.99
C GLU A 289 -5.70 -8.47 -6.52
N ILE A 290 -6.84 -8.29 -7.20
CA ILE A 290 -6.87 -8.25 -8.67
C ILE A 290 -7.05 -6.81 -9.12
N SER A 291 -6.07 -6.27 -9.85
CA SER A 291 -6.10 -4.89 -10.34
C SER A 291 -6.48 -4.83 -11.81
N VAL A 292 -7.52 -4.08 -12.16
CA VAL A 292 -7.88 -3.76 -13.55
C VAL A 292 -8.14 -2.25 -13.70
N ASP A 293 -7.43 -1.45 -12.93
CA ASP A 293 -7.52 0.01 -12.87
C ASP A 293 -6.76 0.72 -14.01
N GLU A 294 -5.66 0.11 -14.49
CA GLU A 294 -4.82 0.64 -15.57
C GLU A 294 -5.38 0.38 -16.99
N THR A 295 -6.70 0.44 -17.19
CA THR A 295 -7.34 0.33 -18.52
C THR A 295 -7.61 1.69 -19.15
N SER A 296 -7.85 1.75 -20.47
CA SER A 296 -8.19 3.02 -21.15
C SER A 296 -9.60 3.53 -20.83
N SER A 297 -10.53 2.62 -20.56
CA SER A 297 -11.96 2.91 -20.32
C SER A 297 -12.39 2.38 -18.95
N PRO A 298 -13.28 3.10 -18.23
CA PRO A 298 -13.82 2.64 -16.95
C PRO A 298 -14.36 1.22 -17.03
N THR A 299 -14.20 0.46 -15.96
CA THR A 299 -14.78 -0.86 -15.80
C THR A 299 -16.27 -0.71 -15.59
N THR A 300 -17.11 -1.30 -16.46
CA THR A 300 -18.56 -1.27 -16.22
C THR A 300 -18.96 -2.29 -15.15
N PRO A 301 -20.14 -2.15 -14.52
CA PRO A 301 -20.67 -3.19 -13.63
C PRO A 301 -20.82 -4.56 -14.31
N GLU A 302 -21.18 -4.62 -15.60
CA GLU A 302 -21.28 -5.87 -16.36
C GLU A 302 -19.92 -6.51 -16.61
N GLU A 303 -18.89 -5.70 -16.88
CA GLU A 303 -17.50 -6.14 -16.95
C GLU A 303 -17.03 -6.67 -15.60
N HIS A 304 -17.35 -5.99 -14.50
CA HIS A 304 -17.02 -6.43 -13.15
C HIS A 304 -17.72 -7.76 -12.82
N ILE A 305 -19.00 -7.94 -13.18
CA ILE A 305 -19.74 -9.21 -13.05
C ILE A 305 -19.03 -10.32 -13.81
N PHE A 306 -18.66 -10.06 -15.08
CA PHE A 306 -17.98 -11.05 -15.91
C PHE A 306 -16.64 -11.48 -15.28
N VAL A 307 -15.80 -10.53 -14.89
CA VAL A 307 -14.50 -10.80 -14.26
C VAL A 307 -14.67 -11.58 -12.95
N ALA A 308 -15.51 -11.09 -12.02
CA ALA A 308 -15.71 -11.76 -10.73
C ALA A 308 -16.32 -13.15 -10.87
N SER A 309 -17.26 -13.34 -11.80
CA SER A 309 -17.87 -14.63 -12.09
C SER A 309 -16.86 -15.62 -12.67
N GLU A 310 -16.02 -15.20 -13.62
CA GLU A 310 -14.99 -16.07 -14.21
C GLU A 310 -13.88 -16.42 -13.21
N LEU A 311 -13.44 -15.47 -12.38
CA LEU A 311 -12.49 -15.76 -11.30
C LEU A 311 -13.08 -16.76 -10.30
N THR A 312 -14.37 -16.64 -9.96
CA THR A 312 -15.08 -17.62 -9.13
C THR A 312 -15.11 -18.99 -9.79
N ARG A 313 -15.48 -19.05 -11.08
CA ARG A 313 -15.56 -20.30 -11.86
C ARG A 313 -14.22 -21.02 -11.94
N LEU A 314 -13.13 -20.26 -11.99
CA LEU A 314 -11.74 -20.75 -12.05
C LEU A 314 -11.12 -20.93 -10.66
N GLU A 315 -11.93 -20.90 -9.60
CA GLU A 315 -11.55 -21.16 -8.21
C GLU A 315 -10.42 -20.25 -7.68
N VAL A 316 -10.35 -19.02 -8.20
CA VAL A 316 -9.45 -17.99 -7.68
C VAL A 316 -10.01 -17.49 -6.34
N ARG A 317 -9.16 -17.35 -5.33
CA ARG A 317 -9.50 -16.74 -4.04
C ARG A 317 -8.85 -15.38 -3.95
N TRP A 318 -9.64 -14.33 -3.73
CA TRP A 318 -9.14 -12.95 -3.60
C TRP A 318 -9.84 -12.19 -2.49
N THR A 319 -9.14 -11.19 -1.96
CA THR A 319 -9.58 -10.35 -0.84
C THR A 319 -10.03 -8.97 -1.32
N SER A 320 -9.53 -8.50 -2.45
CA SER A 320 -9.90 -7.21 -3.04
C SER A 320 -9.81 -7.20 -4.57
N LEU A 321 -10.54 -6.28 -5.18
CA LEU A 321 -10.50 -6.01 -6.62
C LEU A 321 -10.47 -4.49 -6.84
N ALA A 322 -9.54 -4.01 -7.67
CA ALA A 322 -9.43 -2.61 -8.05
C ALA A 322 -9.96 -2.40 -9.48
N PRO A 323 -11.21 -1.94 -9.65
CA PRO A 323 -11.71 -1.57 -10.97
C PRO A 323 -11.16 -0.20 -11.39
N ARG A 324 -11.24 0.10 -12.69
CA ARG A 324 -11.10 1.48 -13.16
C ARG A 324 -12.43 2.20 -12.97
N PHE A 325 -12.52 3.07 -11.96
CA PHE A 325 -13.72 3.88 -11.72
C PHE A 325 -13.95 4.92 -12.84
N VAL A 326 -15.18 5.44 -12.89
CA VAL A 326 -15.52 6.61 -13.72
C VAL A 326 -14.78 7.87 -13.27
N GLY A 327 -14.73 8.88 -14.14
CA GLY A 327 -13.91 10.07 -13.98
C GLY A 327 -12.41 9.78 -14.07
N GLU A 328 -11.60 10.69 -13.54
CA GLU A 328 -10.13 10.59 -13.64
C GLU A 328 -9.45 10.60 -12.28
N PHE A 329 -8.56 9.63 -12.10
CA PHE A 329 -7.77 9.42 -10.88
C PHE A 329 -6.31 9.81 -11.12
N GLN A 330 -6.09 11.05 -11.59
CA GLN A 330 -4.74 11.52 -11.87
C GLN A 330 -3.87 11.59 -10.59
N LYS A 331 -2.56 11.41 -10.73
CA LYS A 331 -1.64 11.38 -9.58
C LYS A 331 -1.51 12.75 -8.92
N GLY A 332 -1.46 12.79 -7.58
CA GLY A 332 -1.16 14.00 -6.80
C GLY A 332 -2.27 15.07 -6.76
N VAL A 333 -3.47 14.80 -7.28
CA VAL A 333 -4.59 15.76 -7.32
C VAL A 333 -5.90 15.08 -6.94
N ASP A 334 -6.94 15.88 -6.67
CA ASP A 334 -8.29 15.37 -6.38
C ASP A 334 -8.95 14.75 -7.63
N TYR A 335 -10.05 14.04 -7.41
CA TYR A 335 -10.88 13.44 -8.44
C TYR A 335 -11.40 14.49 -9.43
N ILE A 336 -11.41 14.14 -10.72
CA ILE A 336 -11.96 14.96 -11.80
C ILE A 336 -13.12 14.20 -12.43
N GLY A 337 -14.34 14.70 -12.23
CA GLY A 337 -15.55 14.09 -12.79
C GLY A 337 -16.81 14.47 -12.01
N ASP A 338 -17.91 13.81 -12.31
CA ASP A 338 -19.17 13.95 -11.58
C ASP A 338 -19.16 13.04 -10.34
N LEU A 339 -19.41 13.61 -9.17
CA LEU A 339 -19.44 12.89 -7.89
C LEU A 339 -20.71 12.04 -7.71
N ASP A 340 -21.85 12.48 -8.27
CA ASP A 340 -23.09 11.72 -8.21
C ASP A 340 -22.98 10.49 -9.13
N GLU A 341 -22.35 10.65 -10.29
CA GLU A 341 -22.03 9.52 -11.17
C GLU A 341 -21.06 8.54 -10.50
N PHE A 342 -19.99 9.04 -9.86
CA PHE A 342 -19.06 8.20 -9.10
C PHE A 342 -19.79 7.41 -8.01
N ARG A 343 -20.65 8.06 -7.21
CA ARG A 343 -21.43 7.41 -6.15
C ARG A 343 -22.31 6.28 -6.71
N GLU A 344 -23.07 6.55 -7.77
CA GLU A 344 -23.93 5.54 -8.37
C GLU A 344 -23.14 4.35 -8.93
N GLN A 345 -22.00 4.59 -9.59
CA GLN A 345 -21.15 3.51 -10.10
C GLN A 345 -20.48 2.74 -8.96
N PHE A 346 -19.99 3.43 -7.92
CA PHE A 346 -19.37 2.78 -6.77
C PHE A 346 -20.37 1.86 -6.05
N ARG A 347 -21.62 2.30 -5.85
CA ARG A 347 -22.72 1.46 -5.32
C ARG A 347 -22.94 0.20 -6.12
N ARG A 348 -22.92 0.32 -7.45
CA ARG A 348 -23.07 -0.82 -8.38
C ARG A 348 -21.90 -1.79 -8.26
N HIS A 349 -20.66 -1.29 -8.23
CA HIS A 349 -19.49 -2.15 -8.02
C HIS A 349 -19.49 -2.83 -6.65
N MET A 350 -19.91 -2.12 -5.59
CA MET A 350 -20.06 -2.70 -4.26
C MET A 350 -21.12 -3.80 -4.23
N ALA A 351 -22.23 -3.63 -4.93
CA ALA A 351 -23.25 -4.68 -5.04
C ALA A 351 -22.69 -5.94 -5.72
N VAL A 352 -21.92 -5.78 -6.80
CA VAL A 352 -21.20 -6.90 -7.45
C VAL A 352 -20.21 -7.54 -6.47
N ALA A 353 -19.41 -6.75 -5.75
CA ALA A 353 -18.44 -7.26 -4.79
C ALA A 353 -19.07 -8.07 -3.65
N ARG A 354 -20.23 -7.63 -3.13
CA ARG A 354 -20.99 -8.38 -2.13
C ARG A 354 -21.63 -9.65 -2.71
N LYS A 355 -21.98 -9.67 -3.99
CA LYS A 355 -22.63 -10.82 -4.66
C LYS A 355 -21.68 -11.97 -4.95
N PHE A 356 -20.48 -11.66 -5.45
CA PHE A 356 -19.46 -12.65 -5.81
C PHE A 356 -18.43 -12.88 -4.70
N GLY A 357 -18.42 -12.02 -3.67
CA GLY A 357 -17.54 -12.13 -2.52
C GLY A 357 -18.23 -12.63 -1.25
N PRO A 358 -17.94 -12.02 -0.08
CA PRO A 358 -17.46 -10.63 0.06
C PRO A 358 -15.96 -10.44 -0.19
N TYR A 359 -15.61 -9.39 -0.94
CA TYR A 359 -14.27 -8.85 -1.10
C TYR A 359 -14.34 -7.32 -1.04
N LYS A 360 -13.21 -6.65 -0.80
CA LYS A 360 -13.11 -5.18 -0.75
C LYS A 360 -13.03 -4.60 -2.15
N LEU A 361 -13.59 -3.42 -2.37
CA LEU A 361 -13.15 -2.59 -3.49
C LEU A 361 -11.85 -1.87 -3.12
N SER A 362 -10.87 -1.94 -4.00
CA SER A 362 -9.59 -1.25 -3.83
C SER A 362 -9.53 0.00 -4.69
N ILE A 363 -9.13 1.12 -4.09
CA ILE A 363 -9.02 2.42 -4.73
C ILE A 363 -7.54 2.69 -5.00
N HIS A 364 -7.13 2.37 -6.22
CA HIS A 364 -5.81 2.70 -6.74
C HIS A 364 -5.69 4.18 -7.09
N SER A 365 -4.46 4.69 -7.10
CA SER A 365 -4.21 6.14 -7.25
C SER A 365 -5.02 6.97 -6.25
N GLY A 366 -5.27 6.37 -5.07
CA GLY A 366 -6.25 6.84 -4.12
C GLY A 366 -5.81 8.07 -3.36
N SER A 367 -4.51 8.41 -3.35
CA SER A 367 -4.03 9.63 -2.69
C SER A 367 -4.64 10.90 -3.29
N ASP A 368 -4.89 11.85 -2.40
CA ASP A 368 -5.43 13.19 -2.64
C ASP A 368 -6.85 13.26 -3.22
N LYS A 369 -7.57 12.14 -3.33
CA LYS A 369 -8.95 12.08 -3.82
C LYS A 369 -9.96 12.46 -2.71
N PHE A 370 -9.73 13.59 -2.04
CA PHE A 370 -10.50 13.98 -0.86
C PHE A 370 -12.02 14.02 -1.10
N SER A 371 -12.44 14.43 -2.30
CA SER A 371 -13.85 14.53 -2.66
C SER A 371 -14.60 13.19 -2.70
N ILE A 372 -13.92 12.07 -3.00
CA ILE A 372 -14.57 10.76 -3.10
C ILE A 372 -14.55 9.97 -1.80
N TYR A 373 -13.70 10.31 -0.83
CA TYR A 373 -13.54 9.51 0.39
C TYR A 373 -14.84 9.36 1.19
N PRO A 374 -15.66 10.41 1.39
CA PRO A 374 -16.95 10.25 2.09
C PRO A 374 -17.87 9.25 1.38
N VAL A 375 -17.92 9.31 0.04
CA VAL A 375 -18.71 8.39 -0.78
C VAL A 375 -18.19 6.95 -0.63
N ALA A 376 -16.88 6.75 -0.79
CA ALA A 376 -16.27 5.44 -0.68
C ALA A 376 -16.43 4.83 0.73
N ALA A 377 -16.29 5.64 1.77
CA ALA A 377 -16.44 5.19 3.16
C ALA A 377 -17.89 4.75 3.45
N GLU A 378 -18.87 5.57 3.07
CA GLU A 378 -20.30 5.29 3.26
C GLU A 378 -20.75 4.05 2.48
N GLU A 379 -20.50 4.02 1.17
CA GLU A 379 -21.08 3.00 0.28
C GLU A 379 -20.37 1.64 0.41
N SER A 380 -19.10 1.63 0.86
CA SER A 380 -18.37 0.38 1.09
C SER A 380 -18.79 -0.36 2.35
N GLU A 381 -19.41 0.32 3.33
CA GLU A 381 -19.75 -0.22 4.65
C GLU A 381 -18.55 -0.97 5.28
N GLY A 382 -17.34 -0.41 5.13
CA GLY A 382 -16.09 -0.96 5.66
C GLY A 382 -15.38 -1.98 4.76
N LEU A 383 -15.91 -2.29 3.58
CA LEU A 383 -15.27 -3.19 2.59
C LEU A 383 -14.46 -2.41 1.56
N VAL A 384 -13.47 -1.65 2.02
CA VAL A 384 -12.62 -0.81 1.16
C VAL A 384 -11.15 -0.91 1.50
N HIS A 385 -10.31 -0.85 0.46
CA HIS A 385 -8.87 -0.67 0.57
C HIS A 385 -8.47 0.61 -0.17
N LEU A 386 -7.77 1.53 0.47
CA LEU A 386 -7.28 2.77 -0.15
C LEU A 386 -5.78 2.67 -0.37
N LYS A 387 -5.27 2.80 -1.61
CA LYS A 387 -3.82 2.81 -1.86
C LYS A 387 -3.26 4.21 -2.03
N THR A 388 -2.31 4.55 -1.18
CA THR A 388 -1.46 5.74 -1.28
C THR A 388 0.00 5.33 -1.46
N ALA A 389 0.81 6.19 -2.09
CA ALA A 389 2.26 6.00 -2.17
C ALA A 389 2.98 7.32 -2.45
N GLY A 390 2.76 7.88 -3.66
CA GLY A 390 3.49 9.06 -4.11
C GLY A 390 3.22 10.33 -3.29
N THR A 391 2.09 10.42 -2.59
CA THR A 391 1.84 11.58 -1.71
C THR A 391 2.77 11.61 -0.49
N SER A 392 3.24 10.46 0.03
CA SER A 392 4.26 10.44 1.09
C SER A 392 5.61 11.00 0.62
N TYR A 393 5.91 10.87 -0.67
CA TYR A 393 7.06 11.53 -1.29
C TYR A 393 6.82 13.04 -1.48
N LEU A 394 5.61 13.47 -1.82
CA LEU A 394 5.30 14.91 -1.88
C LEU A 394 5.43 15.59 -0.51
N GLU A 395 5.01 14.92 0.56
CA GLU A 395 5.21 15.45 1.92
C GLU A 395 6.68 15.40 2.36
N ALA A 396 7.49 14.48 1.83
CA ALA A 396 8.95 14.55 2.00
C ALA A 396 9.52 15.81 1.35
N LEU A 397 9.06 16.17 0.14
CA LEU A 397 9.47 17.42 -0.49
C LEU A 397 9.01 18.65 0.29
N ARG A 398 7.85 18.59 0.94
CA ARG A 398 7.39 19.63 1.88
C ARG A 398 8.33 19.77 3.07
N ALA A 399 8.79 18.66 3.64
CA ALA A 399 9.76 18.68 4.75
C ALA A 399 11.11 19.22 4.28
N VAL A 400 11.59 18.80 3.10
CA VAL A 400 12.80 19.35 2.49
C VAL A 400 12.69 20.85 2.27
N PHE A 401 11.53 21.37 1.87
CA PHE A 401 11.34 22.81 1.76
C PHE A 401 11.58 23.53 3.11
N GLU A 402 11.03 23.02 4.21
CA GLU A 402 11.21 23.66 5.54
C GLU A 402 12.66 23.54 6.04
N LEU A 403 13.33 22.44 5.76
CA LEU A 403 14.67 22.13 6.28
C LEU A 403 15.81 22.63 5.38
N SER A 404 15.59 22.64 4.06
CA SER A 404 16.56 23.02 3.03
C SER A 404 15.87 23.60 1.79
N PRO A 405 15.39 24.87 1.86
CA PRO A 405 14.69 25.52 0.74
C PRO A 405 15.49 25.54 -0.58
N GLU A 406 16.83 25.64 -0.48
CA GLU A 406 17.73 25.61 -1.63
C GLU A 406 17.68 24.25 -2.36
N LEU A 407 17.74 23.14 -1.61
CA LEU A 407 17.60 21.81 -2.19
C LEU A 407 16.22 21.62 -2.84
N PHE A 408 15.16 22.10 -2.20
CA PHE A 408 13.82 22.04 -2.80
C PHE A 408 13.74 22.82 -4.12
N ARG A 409 14.36 24.00 -4.22
CA ARG A 409 14.44 24.77 -5.46
C ARG A 409 15.17 23.99 -6.57
N ASP A 410 16.29 23.35 -6.24
CA ASP A 410 17.03 22.51 -7.19
C ASP A 410 16.19 21.32 -7.68
N ILE A 411 15.40 20.72 -6.78
CA ILE A 411 14.47 19.65 -7.10
C ILE A 411 13.37 20.12 -8.06
N VAL A 412 12.76 21.29 -7.81
CA VAL A 412 11.74 21.86 -8.72
C VAL A 412 12.33 22.12 -10.11
N ALA A 413 13.55 22.66 -10.18
CA ALA A 413 14.24 22.89 -11.44
C ALA A 413 14.45 21.59 -12.23
N LEU A 414 14.93 20.54 -11.58
CA LEU A 414 15.11 19.23 -12.20
C LEU A 414 13.77 18.62 -12.65
N ALA A 415 12.75 18.71 -11.79
CA ALA A 415 11.42 18.15 -12.08
C ALA A 415 10.80 18.79 -13.33
N LEU A 416 10.93 20.11 -13.49
CA LEU A 416 10.46 20.82 -14.68
C LEU A 416 11.22 20.41 -15.95
N GLU A 417 12.54 20.23 -15.85
CA GLU A 417 13.38 19.78 -16.96
C GLU A 417 12.99 18.37 -17.43
N HIS A 418 12.73 17.45 -16.49
CA HIS A 418 12.48 16.04 -16.76
C HIS A 418 11.00 15.67 -16.96
N TYR A 419 10.06 16.54 -16.64
CA TYR A 419 8.63 16.24 -16.72
C TYR A 419 8.17 15.72 -18.10
N PRO A 420 8.60 16.28 -19.25
CA PRO A 420 8.19 15.78 -20.56
C PRO A 420 8.50 14.30 -20.78
N GLN A 421 9.61 13.81 -20.23
CA GLN A 421 10.06 12.42 -20.33
C GLN A 421 9.40 11.56 -19.25
N ASP A 422 9.43 12.00 -17.99
CA ASP A 422 9.01 11.19 -16.85
C ASP A 422 7.50 10.94 -16.80
N ARG A 423 6.70 11.84 -17.40
CA ARG A 423 5.25 11.69 -17.48
C ARG A 423 4.80 10.57 -18.44
N ALA A 424 5.67 10.01 -19.29
CA ALA A 424 5.28 9.09 -20.36
C ALA A 424 4.49 7.85 -19.87
N ASN A 425 4.70 7.44 -18.62
CA ASN A 425 4.02 6.29 -18.01
C ASN A 425 2.91 6.69 -17.02
N TYR A 426 2.46 7.94 -17.05
CA TYR A 426 1.44 8.46 -16.15
C TYR A 426 0.38 9.24 -16.93
N HIS A 427 -0.88 9.00 -16.58
CA HIS A 427 -1.98 9.83 -17.04
C HIS A 427 -2.07 11.09 -16.17
N VAL A 428 -1.43 12.17 -16.61
CA VAL A 428 -1.38 13.48 -15.94
C VAL A 428 -1.54 14.61 -16.96
N THR A 429 -2.18 15.71 -16.55
CA THR A 429 -2.49 16.86 -17.42
C THR A 429 -1.81 18.15 -16.99
N ALA A 430 -0.74 18.07 -16.20
CA ALA A 430 0.01 19.25 -15.77
C ALA A 430 0.57 20.02 -16.96
N ASP A 431 0.49 21.35 -16.86
CA ASP A 431 1.04 22.33 -17.80
C ASP A 431 2.26 23.01 -17.17
N PRO A 432 3.49 22.68 -17.61
CA PRO A 432 4.72 23.28 -17.08
C PRO A 432 4.78 24.80 -17.22
N SER A 433 4.05 25.39 -18.18
CA SER A 433 4.05 26.85 -18.36
C SER A 433 3.33 27.60 -17.23
N ARG A 434 2.57 26.88 -16.39
CA ARG A 434 1.87 27.43 -15.23
C ARG A 434 2.68 27.34 -13.94
N VAL A 435 3.86 26.72 -13.97
CA VAL A 435 4.79 26.64 -12.84
C VAL A 435 5.80 27.80 -12.95
N PRO A 436 6.09 28.54 -11.87
CA PRO A 436 7.03 29.66 -11.91
C PRO A 436 8.46 29.16 -12.13
N ASP A 437 9.29 29.97 -12.79
CA ASP A 437 10.70 29.65 -13.03
C ASP A 437 11.46 29.58 -11.69
N PRO A 438 12.00 28.41 -11.29
CA PRO A 438 12.68 28.24 -10.01
C PRO A 438 13.93 29.10 -9.85
N LYS A 439 14.50 29.62 -10.95
CA LYS A 439 15.64 30.55 -10.89
C LYS A 439 15.25 31.91 -10.34
N THR A 440 14.01 32.35 -10.57
CA THR A 440 13.55 33.73 -10.25
C THR A 440 12.45 33.78 -9.21
N ALA A 441 11.72 32.68 -9.00
CA ALA A 441 10.65 32.59 -8.02
C ALA A 441 11.14 32.80 -6.57
N SER A 442 10.25 33.36 -5.73
CA SER A 442 10.42 33.32 -4.28
C SER A 442 10.25 31.89 -3.75
N TYR A 443 10.79 31.62 -2.56
CA TYR A 443 10.61 30.33 -1.91
C TYR A 443 9.13 30.03 -1.61
N GLU A 444 8.33 31.04 -1.31
CA GLU A 444 6.91 30.95 -0.99
C GLU A 444 6.09 30.55 -2.22
N ALA A 445 6.46 31.07 -3.40
CA ALA A 445 5.86 30.65 -4.66
C ALA A 445 6.19 29.19 -4.99
N LEU A 446 7.43 28.77 -4.71
CA LEU A 446 7.86 27.38 -4.88
C LEU A 446 7.17 26.44 -3.88
N LYS A 447 7.04 26.84 -2.61
CA LYS A 447 6.31 26.09 -1.58
C LYS A 447 4.87 25.82 -2.01
N GLY A 448 4.20 26.84 -2.57
CA GLY A 448 2.84 26.74 -3.07
C GLY A 448 2.63 25.66 -4.13
N LEU A 449 3.69 25.20 -4.81
CA LEU A 449 3.61 24.10 -5.78
C LEU A 449 3.17 22.77 -5.18
N LEU A 450 3.40 22.57 -3.89
CA LEU A 450 2.95 21.36 -3.19
C LEU A 450 1.45 21.39 -2.88
N ASP A 451 0.76 22.49 -3.16
CA ASP A 451 -0.69 22.63 -3.03
C ASP A 451 -1.35 22.99 -4.38
N ASP A 452 -0.55 23.25 -5.42
CA ASP A 452 -1.00 23.55 -6.78
C ASP A 452 -1.20 22.28 -7.62
N PHE A 453 -2.20 22.30 -8.50
CA PHE A 453 -2.51 21.19 -9.41
C PHE A 453 -1.32 20.81 -10.30
N HIS A 454 -0.68 21.78 -10.95
CA HIS A 454 0.38 21.52 -11.93
C HIS A 454 1.69 21.16 -11.23
N GLY A 455 2.03 21.93 -10.20
CA GLY A 455 3.21 21.71 -9.35
C GLY A 455 3.23 20.31 -8.74
N ARG A 456 2.14 19.89 -8.10
CA ARG A 456 2.04 18.56 -7.47
C ARG A 456 2.21 17.43 -8.48
N GLN A 457 1.56 17.51 -9.64
CA GLN A 457 1.68 16.48 -10.66
C GLN A 457 3.11 16.34 -11.20
N ILE A 458 3.75 17.46 -11.52
CA ILE A 458 5.13 17.50 -12.01
C ILE A 458 6.06 16.85 -10.98
N LEU A 459 6.03 17.33 -9.74
CA LEU A 459 6.87 16.80 -8.65
C LEU A 459 6.58 15.32 -8.39
N HIS A 460 5.32 14.89 -8.46
CA HIS A 460 4.92 13.51 -8.17
C HIS A 460 5.49 12.52 -9.17
N VAL A 461 5.43 12.81 -10.47
CA VAL A 461 5.82 11.83 -11.51
C VAL A 461 7.33 11.80 -11.76
N THR A 462 8.05 12.88 -11.44
CA THR A 462 9.51 12.99 -11.63
C THR A 462 10.33 12.45 -10.45
N TYR A 463 9.71 11.78 -9.48
CA TYR A 463 10.42 11.25 -8.30
C TYR A 463 11.60 10.34 -8.67
N GLY A 464 11.53 9.59 -9.78
CA GLY A 464 12.63 8.73 -10.23
C GLY A 464 13.88 9.55 -10.53
N SER A 465 13.77 10.54 -11.41
CA SER A 465 14.86 11.46 -11.75
C SER A 465 15.37 12.25 -10.54
N VAL A 466 14.47 12.67 -9.65
CA VAL A 466 14.84 13.39 -8.42
C VAL A 466 15.62 12.49 -7.47
N LEU A 467 15.18 11.25 -7.23
CA LEU A 467 15.87 10.33 -6.32
C LEU A 467 17.20 9.85 -6.90
N GLU A 468 17.31 9.71 -8.22
CA GLU A 468 18.59 9.41 -8.87
C GLU A 468 19.61 10.53 -8.64
N ARG A 469 19.21 11.81 -8.79
CA ARG A 469 20.14 12.95 -8.65
C ARG A 469 20.36 13.42 -7.22
N PHE A 470 19.29 13.48 -6.43
CA PHE A 470 19.26 14.13 -5.12
C PHE A 470 18.90 13.18 -3.97
N GLY A 471 18.70 11.88 -4.24
CA GLY A 471 18.17 10.93 -3.25
C GLY A 471 18.97 10.87 -1.95
N GLU A 472 20.30 10.84 -2.01
CA GLU A 472 21.16 10.81 -0.82
C GLU A 472 21.02 12.09 0.01
N ARG A 473 21.17 13.27 -0.60
CA ARG A 473 20.99 14.58 0.08
C ARG A 473 19.58 14.75 0.63
N LEU A 474 18.57 14.31 -0.12
CA LEU A 474 17.16 14.37 0.31
C LEU A 474 16.95 13.51 1.56
N LYS A 475 17.45 12.28 1.57
CA LYS A 475 17.36 11.40 2.75
C LYS A 475 18.11 11.96 3.94
N GLU A 476 19.32 12.47 3.75
CA GLU A 476 20.10 13.08 4.83
C GLU A 476 19.34 14.25 5.49
N VAL A 477 18.74 15.14 4.69
CA VAL A 477 17.92 16.26 5.20
C VAL A 477 16.74 15.73 6.02
N LEU A 478 16.05 14.70 5.54
CA LEU A 478 14.90 14.11 6.23
C LEU A 478 15.31 13.38 7.52
N GLU A 479 16.46 12.70 7.56
CA GLU A 479 16.96 12.00 8.75
C GLU A 479 17.43 12.95 9.85
N ASP A 480 17.97 14.11 9.46
CA ASP A 480 18.34 15.20 10.37
C ASP A 480 17.08 15.92 10.92
N GLY A 481 16.00 15.98 10.14
CA GLY A 481 14.73 16.61 10.49
C GLY A 481 13.55 15.64 10.60
N GLU A 482 13.76 14.44 11.15
CA GLU A 482 12.78 13.33 11.04
C GLU A 482 11.39 13.68 11.59
N GLU A 483 11.33 14.41 12.71
CA GLU A 483 10.06 14.82 13.33
C GLU A 483 9.27 15.82 12.48
N VAL A 484 9.94 16.65 11.67
CA VAL A 484 9.25 17.54 10.71
C VAL A 484 8.57 16.69 9.64
N TYR A 485 9.27 15.70 9.10
CA TYR A 485 8.70 14.81 8.09
C TYR A 485 7.54 13.97 8.65
N TYR A 486 7.72 13.39 9.83
CA TYR A 486 6.67 12.57 10.47
C TYR A 486 5.41 13.37 10.77
N GLY A 487 5.54 14.62 11.25
CA GLY A 487 4.40 15.51 11.48
C GLY A 487 3.66 15.90 10.19
N MET A 488 4.37 16.08 9.07
CA MET A 488 3.74 16.34 7.77
C MET A 488 2.95 15.14 7.26
N LEU A 489 3.54 13.94 7.37
CA LEU A 489 2.85 12.69 7.03
C LEU A 489 1.61 12.47 7.89
N GLU A 490 1.72 12.66 9.20
CA GLU A 490 0.61 12.54 10.15
C GLU A 490 -0.56 13.45 9.76
N ALA A 491 -0.28 14.74 9.54
CA ALA A 491 -1.30 15.71 9.16
C ALA A 491 -1.94 15.39 7.79
N HIS A 492 -1.12 15.05 6.80
CA HIS A 492 -1.60 14.84 5.43
C HIS A 492 -2.36 13.52 5.28
N LEU A 493 -1.81 12.41 5.79
CA LEU A 493 -2.45 11.09 5.70
C LEU A 493 -3.58 10.94 6.70
N GLY A 494 -3.57 11.67 7.83
CA GLY A 494 -4.74 11.74 8.72
C GLY A 494 -6.00 12.17 7.97
N ARG A 495 -5.90 13.17 7.08
CA ARG A 495 -7.02 13.60 6.21
C ARG A 495 -7.52 12.51 5.26
N HIS A 496 -6.65 11.57 4.88
CA HIS A 496 -7.02 10.43 4.03
C HIS A 496 -7.73 9.34 4.83
N ILE A 497 -7.29 9.10 6.07
CA ILE A 497 -7.71 7.96 6.88
C ILE A 497 -8.99 8.27 7.67
N ILE A 498 -9.15 9.49 8.19
CA ILE A 498 -10.30 9.90 9.02
C ILE A 498 -11.66 9.53 8.40
N PRO A 499 -11.92 9.77 7.09
CA PRO A 499 -13.21 9.40 6.49
C PRO A 499 -13.54 7.91 6.60
N PHE A 500 -12.54 7.04 6.68
CA PHE A 500 -12.68 5.58 6.75
C PHE A 500 -12.60 5.02 8.18
N SER A 501 -12.39 5.89 9.18
CA SER A 501 -12.28 5.52 10.59
C SER A 501 -13.63 5.16 11.20
N ALA A 502 -13.62 4.43 12.31
CA ALA A 502 -14.84 4.06 13.03
C ALA A 502 -15.66 5.27 13.52
N GLU A 503 -15.02 6.43 13.71
CA GLU A 503 -15.69 7.69 14.08
C GLU A 503 -16.24 8.46 12.86
N GLY A 504 -15.72 8.20 11.65
CA GLY A 504 -16.14 8.85 10.41
C GLY A 504 -17.41 8.26 9.78
N GLY A 505 -17.79 7.03 10.13
CA GLY A 505 -18.97 6.33 9.60
C GLY A 505 -20.31 6.70 10.26
N GLY A 506 -20.34 7.74 11.10
CA GLY A 506 -21.50 8.11 11.92
C GLY A 506 -21.87 9.60 11.90
N ALA A 507 -21.49 10.35 10.87
CA ALA A 507 -21.87 11.76 10.69
C ALA A 507 -22.90 11.95 9.57
#